data_AF-A0A521PJ90-F1
#
_entry.id   AF-A0A521PJ90-F1
#
_cell.length_a   1.000
_cell.length_b   1.000
_cell.length_c   1.000
_cell.angle_alpha   90.00
_cell.angle_beta   90.00
_cell.angle_gamma   90.00
#
_symmetry.space_group_name_H-M   'P 1'
#
loop_
_entity.id
_entity.type
_entity.pdbx_description
1 polymer ?
#
loop_
_entity_poly.entity_id
_entity_poly.type
_entity_poly.pdbx_seq_one_letter_code
_entity_poly.pdbx_strand_id
1 'polypeptide(L)'
;MTGPDWARCAPWIDAALAHAGRSHALSDVQAMVEDGEAQLWVGAGAAMVTIIEDEPRERRLLIWLAGGDLDELVQGLRPAAERWAKAQGCRRVLVVGRPGWERALAPEGYAPLARIIAKEL
;
A
#
# COMPACT_ATOMS: atom_id res chain seq x y z
N MET A 1 6.75 16.54 -2.68
CA MET A 1 6.30 16.39 -4.09
C MET A 1 4.82 16.05 -4.05
N THR A 2 3.88 17.00 -4.07
CA THR A 2 2.51 16.66 -3.63
C THR A 2 1.35 17.34 -4.36
N GLY A 3 1.57 18.07 -5.46
CA GLY A 3 0.43 18.64 -6.23
C GLY A 3 -0.01 17.76 -7.41
N PRO A 4 0.79 17.68 -8.49
CA PRO A 4 0.32 17.11 -9.77
C PRO A 4 0.18 15.58 -9.75
N ASP A 5 1.12 14.89 -9.09
CA ASP A 5 1.12 13.42 -9.05
C ASP A 5 -0.05 12.87 -8.23
N TRP A 6 -0.39 13.55 -7.13
CA TRP A 6 -1.51 13.15 -6.27
C TRP A 6 -2.84 13.18 -7.02
N ALA A 7 -3.15 14.28 -7.71
CA ALA A 7 -4.41 14.42 -8.45
C ALA A 7 -4.62 13.33 -9.51
N ARG A 8 -3.53 12.87 -10.15
CA ARG A 8 -3.58 11.76 -11.12
C ARG A 8 -3.80 10.41 -10.45
N CYS A 9 -3.19 10.18 -9.29
CA CYS A 9 -3.26 8.91 -8.57
C CYS A 9 -4.53 8.76 -7.72
N ALA A 10 -5.12 9.88 -7.29
CA ALA A 10 -6.27 9.97 -6.40
C ALA A 10 -7.41 9.01 -6.74
N PRO A 11 -7.86 8.86 -8.02
CA PRO A 11 -8.92 7.92 -8.35
C PRO A 11 -8.59 6.45 -8.04
N TRP A 12 -7.33 6.03 -8.21
CA TRP A 12 -6.90 4.67 -7.89
C TRP A 12 -6.83 4.44 -6.38
N ILE A 13 -6.38 5.44 -5.63
CA ILE A 13 -6.29 5.39 -4.17
C ILE A 13 -7.70 5.39 -3.55
N ASP A 14 -8.61 6.21 -4.06
CA ASP A 14 -10.01 6.26 -3.61
C ASP A 14 -10.74 4.93 -3.87
N ALA A 15 -10.54 4.33 -5.04
CA ALA A 15 -11.06 3.00 -5.34
C ALA A 15 -10.51 1.91 -4.40
N ALA A 16 -9.24 2.01 -3.97
CA ALA A 16 -8.65 1.09 -3.01
C ALA A 16 -9.21 1.29 -1.59
N LEU A 17 -9.51 2.53 -1.18
CA LEU A 17 -10.10 2.84 0.13
C LEU A 17 -11.46 2.17 0.34
N ALA A 18 -12.25 2.00 -0.73
CA ALA A 18 -13.51 1.26 -0.68
C ALA A 18 -13.35 -0.20 -0.21
N HIS A 19 -12.14 -0.76 -0.30
CA HIS A 19 -11.80 -2.11 0.15
C HIS A 19 -10.97 -2.14 1.45
N ALA A 20 -10.57 -0.99 1.97
CA ALA A 20 -9.76 -0.86 3.18
C ALA A 20 -10.61 -0.51 4.43
N GLY A 21 -11.90 -0.88 4.44
CA GLY A 21 -12.80 -0.64 5.56
C GLY A 21 -13.26 0.82 5.73
N ARG A 22 -12.94 1.71 4.77
CA ARG A 22 -13.32 3.14 4.78
C ARG A 22 -12.97 3.87 6.08
N SER A 23 -11.87 3.49 6.72
CA SER A 23 -11.38 4.16 7.94
C SER A 23 -10.85 5.58 7.68
N HIS A 24 -10.53 5.91 6.42
CA HIS A 24 -9.95 7.18 6.01
C HIS A 24 -10.69 7.71 4.77
N ALA A 25 -10.84 9.03 4.70
CA ALA A 25 -11.15 9.72 3.46
C ALA A 25 -9.88 9.90 2.62
N LEU A 26 -10.05 10.15 1.32
CA LEU A 26 -8.92 10.40 0.42
C LEU A 26 -8.05 11.59 0.88
N SER A 27 -8.66 12.63 1.45
CA SER A 27 -7.95 13.78 2.02
C SER A 27 -7.05 13.39 3.20
N ASP A 28 -7.47 12.42 4.01
CA ASP A 28 -6.68 11.97 5.15
C ASP A 28 -5.41 11.25 4.65
N VAL A 29 -5.57 10.41 3.62
CA VAL A 29 -4.42 9.75 2.97
C VAL A 29 -3.45 10.79 2.37
N GLN A 30 -3.99 11.85 1.75
CA GLN A 30 -3.16 12.94 1.21
C GLN A 30 -2.34 13.61 2.32
N ALA A 31 -2.99 13.98 3.42
CA ALA A 31 -2.33 14.60 4.56
C ALA A 31 -1.23 13.70 5.13
N MET A 32 -1.50 12.41 5.33
CA MET A 32 -0.48 11.44 5.79
C MET A 32 0.73 11.36 4.85
N VAL A 33 0.52 11.46 3.52
CA VAL A 33 1.63 11.51 2.55
C VAL A 33 2.41 12.82 2.64
N GLU A 34 1.72 13.94 2.85
CA GLU A 34 2.35 15.27 3.02
C GLU A 34 3.17 15.36 4.32
N ASP A 35 2.66 14.76 5.39
CA ASP A 35 3.29 14.72 6.72
C ASP A 35 4.41 13.67 6.82
N GLY A 36 4.55 12.81 5.80
CA GLY A 36 5.56 11.75 5.75
C GLY A 36 5.24 10.51 6.58
N GLU A 37 4.01 10.41 7.10
CA GLU A 37 3.49 9.21 7.77
C GLU A 37 3.21 8.07 6.77
N ALA A 38 2.89 8.43 5.53
CA ALA A 38 2.72 7.51 4.42
C ALA A 38 3.59 7.93 3.23
N GLN A 39 3.84 7.00 2.31
CA GLN A 39 4.57 7.24 1.09
C GLN A 39 3.76 6.85 -0.13
N LEU A 40 3.62 7.78 -1.08
CA LEU A 40 3.05 7.52 -2.40
C LEU A 40 4.12 7.01 -3.37
N TRP A 41 3.78 5.92 -4.05
CA TRP A 41 4.51 5.33 -5.17
C TRP A 41 3.68 5.53 -6.42
N VAL A 42 4.30 6.10 -7.45
CA VAL A 42 3.60 6.58 -8.65
C VAL A 42 4.11 5.85 -9.88
N GLY A 43 3.19 5.21 -10.61
CA GLY A 43 3.42 4.61 -11.91
C GLY A 43 2.83 5.44 -13.06
N ALA A 44 2.89 4.89 -14.26
CA ALA A 44 2.23 5.42 -15.45
C ALA A 44 0.70 5.22 -15.38
N GLY A 45 0.27 4.00 -15.02
CA GLY A 45 -1.12 3.56 -14.94
C GLY A 45 -1.53 3.00 -13.58
N ALA A 46 -0.69 3.15 -12.56
CA ALA A 46 -0.94 2.67 -11.21
C ALA A 46 -0.41 3.60 -10.12
N ALA A 47 -0.94 3.43 -8.91
CA ALA A 47 -0.43 4.06 -7.70
C ALA A 47 -0.55 3.12 -6.50
N MET A 48 0.38 3.29 -5.55
CA MET A 48 0.43 2.53 -4.32
C MET A 48 0.82 3.44 -3.16
N VAL A 49 0.21 3.26 -2.00
CA VAL A 49 0.53 3.96 -0.76
C VAL A 49 1.04 2.95 0.25
N THR A 50 2.18 3.27 0.86
CA THR A 50 2.79 2.43 1.89
C THR A 50 2.98 3.19 3.20
N ILE A 51 2.94 2.47 4.32
CA ILE A 51 3.27 2.99 5.66
C ILE A 51 4.39 2.12 6.23
N ILE A 52 5.29 2.72 7.01
CA ILE A 52 6.20 1.95 7.88
C ILE A 52 5.54 1.79 9.24
N GLU A 53 5.44 0.54 9.70
CA GLU A 53 4.95 0.22 11.02
C GLU A 53 6.09 -0.33 11.88
N ASP A 54 6.26 0.26 13.06
CA ASP A 54 7.20 -0.20 14.08
C ASP A 54 6.48 -1.07 15.12
N GLU A 55 6.95 -2.31 15.27
CA GLU A 55 6.57 -3.22 16.35
C GLU A 55 7.73 -3.36 17.35
N PRO A 56 7.47 -3.83 18.59
CA PRO A 56 8.52 -3.98 19.60
C PRO A 56 9.72 -4.84 19.20
N ARG A 57 9.58 -5.71 18.19
CA ARG A 57 10.62 -6.65 17.74
C ARG A 57 10.97 -6.56 16.25
N GLU A 58 10.20 -5.82 15.47
CA GLU A 58 10.42 -5.70 14.03
C GLU A 58 9.89 -4.38 13.49
N ARG A 59 10.46 -3.95 12.38
CA ARG A 59 9.91 -2.91 11.53
C ARG A 59 9.38 -3.55 10.26
N ARG A 60 8.23 -3.12 9.77
CA ARG A 60 7.61 -3.67 8.57
C ARG A 60 7.06 -2.59 7.66
N LEU A 61 7.04 -2.89 6.36
CA LEU A 61 6.33 -2.09 5.37
C LEU A 61 4.90 -2.62 5.25
N LEU A 62 3.91 -1.75 5.34
CA LEU A 62 2.54 -2.05 4.96
C LEU A 62 2.26 -1.43 3.59
N ILE A 63 1.98 -2.26 2.59
CA ILE A 63 1.31 -1.84 1.35
C ILE A 63 -0.17 -1.71 1.70
N TRP A 64 -0.59 -0.47 1.93
CA TRP A 64 -1.92 -0.18 2.46
C TRP A 64 -2.96 -0.03 1.35
N LEU A 65 -2.66 0.78 0.33
CA LEU A 65 -3.56 1.07 -0.78
C LEU A 65 -2.83 0.84 -2.09
N ALA A 66 -3.48 0.19 -3.05
CA ALA A 66 -2.90 -0.05 -4.37
C ALA A 66 -4.03 -0.17 -5.40
N GLY A 67 -3.88 0.53 -6.53
CA GLY A 67 -4.88 0.54 -7.60
C GLY A 67 -4.28 0.96 -8.94
N GLY A 68 -5.01 0.64 -10.02
CA GLY A 68 -4.56 0.82 -11.40
C GLY A 68 -4.11 -0.49 -12.04
N ASP A 69 -3.10 -0.42 -12.90
CA ASP A 69 -2.57 -1.58 -13.62
C ASP A 69 -1.89 -2.60 -12.68
N LEU A 70 -2.34 -3.85 -12.73
CA LEU A 70 -1.87 -4.89 -11.81
C LEU A 70 -0.41 -5.28 -12.06
N ASP A 71 -0.01 -5.39 -13.33
CA ASP A 71 1.35 -5.81 -13.68
C ASP A 71 2.35 -4.72 -13.26
N GLU A 72 2.01 -3.45 -13.47
CA GLU A 72 2.81 -2.32 -13.01
C GLU A 72 2.93 -2.29 -11.47
N LEU A 73 1.85 -2.60 -10.74
CA LEU A 73 1.90 -2.71 -9.29
C LEU A 73 2.84 -3.82 -8.83
N VAL A 74 2.71 -5.03 -9.40
CA VAL A 74 3.43 -6.22 -8.93
C VAL A 74 4.88 -6.23 -9.41
N GLN A 75 5.15 -5.84 -10.65
CA GLN A 75 6.48 -5.93 -11.27
C GLN A 75 7.26 -4.62 -11.21
N GLY A 76 6.58 -3.48 -11.03
CA GLY A 76 7.20 -2.15 -10.99
C GLY A 76 7.24 -1.55 -9.58
N LEU A 77 6.08 -1.14 -9.06
CA LEU A 77 6.01 -0.34 -7.84
C LEU A 77 6.35 -1.15 -6.58
N ARG A 78 5.81 -2.36 -6.44
CA ARG A 78 6.09 -3.26 -5.30
C ARG A 78 7.60 -3.45 -5.08
N PRO A 79 8.40 -3.95 -6.04
CA PRO A 79 9.82 -4.20 -5.78
C PRO A 79 10.61 -2.91 -5.49
N ALA A 80 10.17 -1.75 -6.00
CA ALA A 80 10.76 -0.47 -5.61
C ALA A 80 10.49 -0.14 -4.13
N ALA A 81 9.25 -0.32 -3.68
CA ALA A 81 8.87 -0.14 -2.28
C ALA A 81 9.57 -1.13 -1.35
N GLU A 82 9.70 -2.40 -1.74
CA GLU A 82 10.42 -3.41 -0.97
C GLU A 82 11.91 -3.06 -0.80
N ARG A 83 12.57 -2.57 -1.86
CA ARG A 83 13.97 -2.13 -1.79
C ARG A 83 14.14 -0.94 -0.84
N TRP A 84 13.23 0.04 -0.93
CA TRP A 84 13.24 1.19 -0.02
C TRP A 84 12.99 0.75 1.42
N ALA A 85 11.98 -0.08 1.66
CA ALA A 85 11.67 -0.61 2.98
C ALA A 85 12.86 -1.35 3.61
N LYS A 86 13.57 -2.18 2.82
CA LYS A 86 14.79 -2.83 3.28
C LYS A 86 15.85 -1.82 3.71
N ALA A 87 16.01 -0.72 2.98
CA ALA A 87 16.92 0.37 3.36
C ALA A 87 16.46 1.11 4.63
N GLN A 88 15.15 1.15 4.91
CA GLN A 88 14.59 1.70 6.15
C GLN A 88 14.67 0.71 7.35
N GLY A 89 15.26 -0.47 7.16
CA GLY A 89 15.39 -1.50 8.20
C GLY A 89 14.16 -2.41 8.34
N CYS A 90 13.20 -2.34 7.42
CA CYS A 90 12.06 -3.25 7.42
C CYS A 90 12.51 -4.69 7.15
N ARG A 91 11.92 -5.64 7.90
CA ARG A 91 12.21 -7.07 7.78
C ARG A 91 11.04 -7.87 7.21
N ARG A 92 9.89 -7.24 7.04
CA ARG A 92 8.66 -7.83 6.50
C ARG A 92 7.90 -6.81 5.67
N VAL A 93 7.14 -7.30 4.71
CA VAL A 93 6.16 -6.54 3.95
C VAL A 93 4.80 -7.19 4.15
N LEU A 94 3.79 -6.39 4.49
CA LEU A 94 2.40 -6.78 4.60
C LEU A 94 1.59 -6.08 3.51
N VAL A 95 0.49 -6.70 3.10
CA VAL A 95 -0.44 -6.14 2.12
C VAL A 95 -1.83 -6.19 2.71
N VAL A 96 -2.52 -5.05 2.75
CA VAL A 96 -3.96 -5.02 3.01
C VAL A 96 -4.66 -5.07 1.66
N GLY A 97 -5.48 -6.10 1.43
CA GLY A 97 -6.13 -6.26 0.14
C GLY A 97 -7.20 -7.33 0.11
N ARG A 98 -7.99 -7.28 -0.96
CA ARG A 98 -8.96 -8.32 -1.32
C ARG A 98 -8.27 -9.67 -1.58
N PRO A 99 -8.96 -10.81 -1.44
CA PRO A 99 -8.38 -12.15 -1.63
C PRO A 99 -7.61 -12.36 -2.94
N GLY A 100 -7.96 -11.65 -4.02
CA GLY A 100 -7.24 -11.72 -5.29
C GLY A 100 -5.75 -11.35 -5.23
N TRP A 101 -5.33 -10.55 -4.24
CA TRP A 101 -3.94 -10.17 -4.05
C TRP A 101 -3.05 -11.35 -3.65
N GLU A 102 -3.59 -12.32 -2.92
CA GLU A 102 -2.85 -13.54 -2.56
C GLU A 102 -2.37 -14.27 -3.82
N ARG A 103 -3.27 -14.44 -4.80
CA ARG A 103 -2.93 -15.06 -6.09
C ARG A 103 -1.95 -14.22 -6.91
N ALA A 104 -2.11 -12.91 -6.92
CA ALA A 104 -1.25 -12.00 -7.69
C ALA A 104 0.19 -11.95 -7.14
N LEU A 105 0.36 -12.10 -5.83
CA LEU A 105 1.66 -11.96 -5.16
C LEU A 105 2.33 -13.30 -4.78
N ALA A 106 1.62 -14.43 -4.90
CA ALA A 106 2.20 -15.75 -4.65
C ALA A 106 3.47 -16.03 -5.48
N PRO A 107 3.57 -15.68 -6.78
CA PRO A 107 4.81 -15.84 -7.55
C PRO A 107 5.99 -15.04 -7.00
N GLU A 108 5.69 -13.96 -6.26
CA GLU A 108 6.65 -13.05 -5.66
C GLU A 108 7.05 -13.45 -4.24
N GLY A 109 6.61 -14.62 -3.77
CA GLY A 109 6.95 -15.17 -2.45
C GLY A 109 6.07 -14.68 -1.31
N TYR A 110 4.97 -13.97 -1.59
CA TYR A 110 3.98 -13.62 -0.57
C TYR A 110 3.15 -14.84 -0.20
N ALA A 111 2.86 -14.97 1.10
CA ALA A 111 1.98 -16.01 1.63
C ALA A 111 1.07 -15.41 2.72
N PRO A 112 -0.14 -15.98 2.93
CA PRO A 112 -1.01 -15.52 4.00
C PRO A 112 -0.35 -15.66 5.38
N LEU A 113 -0.32 -14.56 6.13
CA LEU A 113 0.13 -14.56 7.53
C LEU A 113 -1.04 -14.74 8.49
N ALA A 114 -2.13 -14.01 8.27
CA ALA A 114 -3.36 -14.03 9.06
C ALA A 114 -4.54 -13.51 8.23
N ARG A 115 -5.76 -13.62 8.77
CA ARG A 115 -6.98 -13.07 8.17
C ARG A 115 -7.59 -12.01 9.08
N ILE A 116 -8.07 -10.91 8.49
CA ILE A 116 -8.83 -9.89 9.19
C ILE A 116 -10.30 -10.32 9.22
N ILE A 117 -10.92 -10.28 10.40
CA ILE A 117 -12.34 -10.60 10.62
C ILE A 117 -12.97 -9.39 11.32
N ALA A 118 -14.02 -8.81 10.73
CA ALA A 118 -14.68 -7.62 11.25
C ALA A 118 -16.16 -7.89 11.56
N LYS A 119 -16.70 -7.14 12.54
CA LYS A 119 -18.11 -7.07 12.89
C LYS A 119 -18.47 -5.61 13.14
N GLU A 120 -19.53 -5.12 12.51
CA GLU A 120 -20.12 -3.81 12.82
C GLU A 120 -20.76 -3.83 14.22
N LEU A 121 -20.55 -2.76 14.99
CA LEU A 121 -21.05 -2.63 16.36
C LEU A 121 -22.45 -2.02 16.41
#